data_AF-A0A524F2C2-F1
#
_entry.id   AF-A0A524F2C2-F1
#
_cell.length_a   1.000
_cell.length_b   1.000
_cell.length_c   1.000
_cell.angle_alpha   90.00
_cell.angle_beta   90.00
_cell.angle_gamma   90.00
#
_symmetry.space_group_name_H-M   'P 1'
#
loop_
_entity.id
_entity.type
_entity.pdbx_description
1 polymer ?
#
loop_
_entity_poly.entity_id
_entity_poly.type
_entity_poly.pdbx_seq_one_letter_code
_entity_poly.pdbx_strand_id
1 'polypeptide(L)'
;MSQITENEQEIVEESIFGQKQFNEMIEWLNERRSYEVHGEITGMWTISDSYFNGRGRILKKYDGSVFQKEIFVFFEEGAIGKEDILLGRKVAHVKRPSTVLNMGDIESVQSFVIGAGSQRFEKLPVILPSTYVLRNHFKKDLQNQVFFRGEQDYDSGLEWLRSFTQKYLITVHVEGVFITEKRQLQCIVTGTVKEVTDKEIFIEVMDAFDPSDPLNDDTKEYLTRGGVIQISKVGLNKVHPEYLIFEMGEELALTRNILSVKDLKVRLGGKMIIHDVNFSIERGNIMGIIGESGAGKSTLLKAILGEVEYRGEVKVFGIDAHNTKQISPFIGYVPQDLSRMYGNFNALENIVAFGRQYGIPDDILIQRGKEILKDLNIDEVANQKVESLSGGQKRRVSIAIAMVHNPYLLFLDEPTSGLDPLSRYNLWEYLDLINRRYNITLCVISHYLDEIEYCDSACIFLRNIGFYDWDTPIGLKKKLPGRGLALEVTLENVTVEAVETLRGLGEIEFVIQRGERLRILSDAPTTALSKKVTEVLESNKIPIHSIENKVQIDVIDYFTYVSTLQRASNAELPITFSNKDYDVKNVTERAKDIAFHKSNRNQEKKKNE
;
A
#
# COMPACT_ATOMS: atom_id res chain seq x y z
N MET A 1 19.09 -34.76 3.31
CA MET A 1 20.21 -34.14 4.05
C MET A 1 20.86 -33.10 3.16
N SER A 2 20.53 -31.84 3.39
CA SER A 2 21.39 -30.67 3.18
C SER A 2 20.59 -29.46 3.65
N GLN A 3 20.64 -29.22 4.96
CA GLN A 3 20.20 -27.98 5.57
C GLN A 3 21.04 -26.86 4.96
N ILE A 4 20.42 -25.99 4.19
CA ILE A 4 20.98 -24.68 3.85
C ILE A 4 20.60 -23.78 5.03
N THR A 5 21.43 -23.78 6.06
CA THR A 5 21.50 -22.67 7.01
C THR A 5 22.25 -21.55 6.32
N GLU A 6 21.53 -20.63 5.68
CA GLU A 6 22.08 -19.32 5.35
C GLU A 6 22.32 -18.59 6.67
N ASN A 7 23.58 -18.63 7.13
CA ASN A 7 24.10 -17.71 8.13
C ASN A 7 24.11 -16.30 7.54
N GLU A 8 22.98 -15.59 7.58
CA GLU A 8 23.01 -14.14 7.49
C GLU A 8 23.71 -13.62 8.75
N GLN A 9 24.97 -13.20 8.64
CA GLN A 9 25.64 -12.50 9.75
C GLN A 9 24.77 -11.28 10.12
N GLU A 10 24.20 -11.29 11.33
CA GLU A 10 23.54 -10.12 11.87
C GLU A 10 24.58 -9.01 11.99
N ILE A 11 24.42 -7.95 11.21
CA ILE A 11 25.22 -6.75 11.36
C ILE A 11 24.71 -6.09 12.65
N VAL A 12 25.57 -6.05 13.65
CA VAL A 12 25.29 -5.46 14.98
C VAL A 12 26.44 -4.54 15.35
N GLU A 13 26.11 -3.37 15.88
CA GLU A 13 27.07 -2.47 16.51
C GLU A 13 27.00 -2.64 18.04
N GLU A 14 28.11 -3.06 18.66
CA GLU A 14 28.20 -3.27 20.11
C GLU A 14 29.02 -2.17 20.79
N SER A 15 28.63 -1.72 21.98
CA SER A 15 29.38 -0.77 22.79
C SER A 15 29.24 -1.06 24.29
N ILE A 16 30.33 -0.91 25.04
CA ILE A 16 30.38 -1.21 26.48
C ILE A 16 30.66 0.09 27.25
N PHE A 17 29.85 0.36 28.27
CA PHE A 17 29.98 1.54 29.11
C PHE A 17 30.15 1.13 30.57
N GLY A 18 31.05 1.81 31.29
CA GLY A 18 31.16 1.70 32.75
C GLY A 18 30.19 2.62 33.48
N GLN A 19 30.01 2.41 34.78
CA GLN A 19 29.15 3.22 35.64
C GLN A 19 29.36 4.76 35.50
N LYS A 20 30.62 5.20 35.35
CA LYS A 20 30.98 6.63 35.22
C LYS A 20 30.67 7.24 33.85
N GLN A 21 30.41 6.41 32.83
CA GLN A 21 30.21 6.81 31.43
C GLN A 21 28.72 6.90 31.05
N PHE A 22 27.82 7.10 32.03
CA PHE A 22 26.37 7.16 31.77
C PHE A 22 25.99 8.23 30.74
N ASN A 23 26.65 9.40 30.76
CA ASN A 23 26.36 10.46 29.79
C ASN A 23 26.78 10.08 28.37
N GLU A 24 27.97 9.47 28.20
CA GLU A 24 28.45 8.97 26.91
C GLU A 24 27.52 7.89 26.35
N MET A 25 26.99 7.03 27.22
CA MET A 25 25.98 6.04 26.86
C MET A 25 24.68 6.69 26.36
N ILE A 26 24.19 7.75 27.03
CA ILE A 26 22.99 8.48 26.59
C ILE A 26 23.21 9.18 25.24
N GLU A 27 24.38 9.77 25.02
CA GLU A 27 24.76 10.37 23.73
C GLU A 27 24.76 9.31 22.64
N TRP A 28 25.38 8.16 22.89
CA TRP A 28 25.41 7.02 21.97
C TRP A 28 24.01 6.51 21.61
N LEU A 29 23.11 6.43 22.60
CA LEU A 29 21.70 6.04 22.40
C LEU A 29 20.92 7.05 21.56
N ASN A 30 21.12 8.35 21.79
CA ASN A 30 20.43 9.43 21.07
C ASN A 30 20.85 9.50 19.59
N GLU A 31 22.13 9.26 19.29
CA GLU A 31 22.61 9.15 17.91
C GLU A 31 21.93 8.00 17.14
N ARG A 32 21.49 6.96 17.87
CA ARG A 32 20.84 5.76 17.32
C ARG A 32 19.35 5.74 17.59
N ARG A 33 18.71 6.91 17.72
CA ARG A 33 17.27 7.05 18.00
C ARG A 33 16.36 6.23 17.07
N SER A 34 16.77 5.99 15.83
CA SER A 34 15.99 5.25 14.83
C SER A 34 16.10 3.72 14.89
N TYR A 35 16.93 3.15 15.77
CA TYR A 35 17.18 1.70 15.78
C TYR A 35 16.80 1.04 17.11
N GLU A 36 16.50 -0.26 17.06
CA GLU A 36 16.30 -1.07 18.25
C GLU A 36 17.64 -1.33 18.96
N VAL A 37 17.71 -0.96 20.24
CA VAL A 37 18.92 -1.16 21.04
C VAL A 37 18.61 -2.15 22.16
N HIS A 38 19.34 -3.25 22.14
CA HIS A 38 19.37 -4.26 23.19
C HIS A 38 20.49 -3.93 24.19
N GLY A 39 20.25 -4.21 25.46
CA GLY A 39 21.18 -3.93 26.55
C GLY A 39 21.30 -5.12 27.49
N GLU A 40 22.53 -5.53 27.79
CA GLU A 40 22.84 -6.33 28.97
C GLU A 40 23.27 -5.39 30.10
N ILE A 41 22.54 -5.46 31.21
CA ILE A 41 22.72 -4.57 32.35
C ILE A 41 23.04 -5.40 33.58
N THR A 42 24.19 -5.12 34.17
CA THR A 42 24.63 -5.71 35.43
C THR A 42 24.61 -4.66 36.52
N GLY A 43 24.15 -5.00 37.72
CA GLY A 43 24.03 -4.04 38.82
C GLY A 43 23.46 -4.62 40.10
N MET A 44 23.00 -3.73 40.98
CA MET A 44 22.32 -4.09 42.23
C MET A 44 20.95 -3.41 42.31
N TRP A 45 19.96 -4.15 42.82
CA TRP A 45 18.65 -3.59 43.13
C TRP A 45 18.72 -2.73 44.40
N THR A 46 18.10 -1.55 44.36
CA THR A 46 18.07 -0.61 45.50
C THR A 46 17.19 -1.05 46.66
N ILE A 47 16.20 -1.92 46.42
CA ILE A 47 15.20 -2.32 47.43
C ILE A 47 15.63 -3.60 48.15
N SER A 48 16.27 -4.53 47.44
CA SER A 48 16.66 -5.85 47.96
C SER A 48 18.16 -6.01 48.18
N ASP A 49 18.99 -5.03 47.78
CA ASP A 49 20.46 -5.09 47.77
C ASP A 49 21.03 -6.35 47.08
N SER A 50 20.24 -7.00 46.22
CA SER A 50 20.63 -8.22 45.53
C SER A 50 21.27 -7.91 44.17
N TYR A 51 22.25 -8.72 43.80
CA TYR A 51 22.88 -8.63 42.48
C TYR A 51 21.89 -8.97 41.37
N PHE A 52 22.00 -8.26 40.25
CA PHE A 52 21.15 -8.39 39.08
C PHE A 52 22.00 -8.45 37.81
N ASN A 53 21.71 -9.44 36.96
CA ASN A 53 22.10 -9.44 35.55
C ASN A 53 20.86 -9.71 34.70
N GLY A 54 20.56 -8.78 33.79
CA GLY A 54 19.43 -8.93 32.87
C GLY A 54 19.74 -8.40 31.48
N ARG A 55 19.10 -9.01 30.50
CA ARG A 55 19.11 -8.62 29.09
C ARG A 55 17.71 -8.15 28.70
N GLY A 56 17.68 -7.02 28.03
CA GLY A 56 16.43 -6.41 27.64
C GLY A 56 16.60 -5.31 26.61
N ARG A 57 15.47 -4.77 26.17
CA ARG A 57 15.39 -3.73 25.16
C ARG A 57 15.31 -2.36 25.81
N ILE A 58 16.06 -1.40 25.31
CA ILE A 58 16.01 -0.01 25.79
C ILE A 58 14.78 0.67 25.19
N LEU A 59 13.88 1.13 26.05
CA LEU A 59 12.66 1.81 25.68
C LEU A 59 12.95 3.29 25.38
N LYS A 60 12.38 3.77 24.27
CA LYS A 60 12.46 5.17 23.84
C LYS A 60 11.08 5.81 23.92
N LYS A 61 11.04 7.10 24.19
CA LYS A 61 9.82 7.90 24.12
C LYS A 61 9.26 7.91 22.70
N TYR A 62 8.00 8.35 22.56
CA TYR A 62 7.35 8.53 21.26
C TYR A 62 8.09 9.48 20.30
N ASP A 63 8.86 10.43 20.83
CA ASP A 63 9.71 11.32 20.03
C ASP A 63 11.07 10.69 19.65
N GLY A 64 11.27 9.41 19.98
CA GLY A 64 12.49 8.64 19.74
C GLY A 64 13.63 8.93 20.71
N SER A 65 13.45 9.81 21.70
CA SER A 65 14.49 10.18 22.65
C SER A 65 14.52 9.26 23.88
N VAL A 66 15.68 9.19 24.54
CA VAL A 66 15.83 8.61 25.88
C VAL A 66 15.83 9.71 26.94
N PHE A 67 15.44 9.40 28.18
CA PHE A 67 15.48 10.38 29.25
C PHE A 67 16.94 10.71 29.61
N GLN A 68 17.25 11.99 29.83
CA GLN A 68 18.64 12.43 30.04
C GLN A 68 19.30 11.89 31.32
N LYS A 69 18.51 11.48 32.32
CA LYS A 69 19.01 11.03 33.63
C LYS A 69 18.62 9.59 33.98
N GLU A 70 17.82 8.96 33.12
CA GLU A 70 17.10 7.72 33.40
C GLU A 70 16.99 6.93 32.09
N ILE A 71 17.11 5.61 32.13
CA ILE A 71 16.75 4.74 31.01
C ILE A 71 15.75 3.69 31.48
N PHE A 72 14.82 3.35 30.60
CA PHE A 72 13.81 2.32 30.85
C PHE A 72 14.15 1.11 30.01
N VAL A 73 14.09 -0.06 30.62
CA VAL A 73 14.53 -1.31 29.99
C VAL A 73 13.42 -2.32 30.15
N PHE A 74 12.99 -2.87 29.03
CA PHE A 74 12.04 -3.98 28.99
C PHE A 74 12.83 -5.29 29.03
N PHE A 75 12.77 -6.00 30.17
CA PHE A 75 13.55 -7.23 30.34
C PHE A 75 12.88 -8.42 29.66
N GLU A 76 13.68 -9.15 28.88
CA GLU A 76 13.26 -10.37 28.18
C GLU A 76 13.81 -11.61 28.90
N GLU A 77 15.03 -11.52 29.44
CA GLU A 77 15.69 -12.58 30.20
C GLU A 77 16.55 -12.00 31.33
N GLY A 78 16.59 -12.63 32.51
CA GLY A 78 17.47 -12.20 33.60
C GLY A 78 17.48 -13.14 34.80
N ALA A 79 18.62 -13.20 35.48
CA ALA A 79 18.80 -14.00 36.69
C ALA A 79 18.91 -13.08 37.91
N ILE A 80 17.91 -13.14 38.78
CA ILE A 80 18.03 -12.71 40.18
C ILE A 80 18.55 -13.90 40.98
N GLY A 81 19.27 -13.64 42.07
CA GLY A 81 19.73 -14.69 42.98
C GLY A 81 18.64 -15.70 43.35
N LYS A 82 18.90 -16.95 42.94
CA LYS A 82 18.35 -18.26 43.33
C LYS A 82 16.87 -18.64 43.28
N GLU A 83 15.83 -17.79 43.21
CA GLU A 83 14.45 -18.35 43.10
C GLU A 83 13.46 -17.73 42.11
N ASP A 84 13.72 -16.61 41.44
CA ASP A 84 12.74 -16.07 40.46
C ASP A 84 13.38 -15.80 39.09
N ILE A 85 13.20 -16.74 38.17
CA ILE A 85 13.17 -16.41 36.73
C ILE A 85 11.76 -15.86 36.50
N LEU A 86 11.58 -14.54 36.58
CA LEU A 86 10.38 -13.91 36.05
C LEU A 86 10.42 -14.07 34.52
N LEU A 87 9.87 -15.18 34.04
CA LEU A 87 9.43 -15.34 32.66
C LEU A 87 8.31 -14.31 32.43
N GLY A 88 8.65 -13.09 32.02
CA GLY A 88 7.66 -12.12 31.57
C GLY A 88 7.98 -10.65 31.85
N ARG A 89 8.46 -9.95 30.81
CA ARG A 89 7.97 -8.63 30.38
C ARG A 89 7.78 -7.56 31.47
N LYS A 90 8.79 -7.31 32.30
CA LYS A 90 8.76 -6.20 33.28
C LYS A 90 9.53 -4.99 32.75
N VAL A 91 8.98 -3.79 32.97
CA VAL A 91 9.70 -2.54 32.74
C VAL A 91 10.51 -2.19 33.97
N ALA A 92 11.83 -2.06 33.80
CA ALA A 92 12.73 -1.62 34.84
C ALA A 92 13.27 -0.22 34.57
N HIS A 93 13.56 0.47 35.66
CA HIS A 93 14.05 1.82 35.64
C HIS A 93 15.49 1.88 36.15
N VAL A 94 16.40 2.35 35.30
CA VAL A 94 17.82 2.53 35.59
C VAL A 94 18.14 4.01 35.68
N LYS A 95 18.74 4.46 36.79
CA LYS A 95 19.07 5.88 37.01
C LYS A 95 20.56 6.13 36.90
N ARG A 96 20.92 7.36 36.51
CA ARG A 96 22.30 7.83 36.58
C ARG A 96 22.84 7.70 38.02
N PRO A 97 23.97 7.01 38.22
CA PRO A 97 24.61 6.96 39.53
C PRO A 97 25.29 8.30 39.83
N SER A 98 24.73 9.12 40.72
CA SER A 98 25.47 10.23 41.36
C SER A 98 24.95 10.52 42.77
N THR A 99 25.89 10.42 43.73
CA THR A 99 25.92 10.96 45.11
C THR A 99 24.71 10.71 45.99
N VAL A 100 24.88 9.75 46.91
CA VAL A 100 24.18 9.60 48.20
C VAL A 100 22.67 9.74 48.09
N LEU A 101 21.95 8.61 48.15
CA LEU A 101 20.59 8.61 48.65
C LEU A 101 20.63 9.14 50.10
N ASN A 102 20.67 10.45 50.28
CA ASN A 102 20.29 11.03 51.55
C ASN A 102 18.80 10.73 51.68
N MET A 103 18.44 9.89 52.65
CA MET A 103 17.05 9.67 53.09
C MET A 103 16.46 10.95 53.74
N GLY A 104 16.68 12.12 53.14
CA GLY A 104 16.30 13.43 53.69
C GLY A 104 15.42 14.27 52.76
N ASP A 105 15.56 14.15 51.43
CA ASP A 105 14.92 15.11 50.52
C ASP A 105 13.77 14.48 49.72
N ILE A 106 12.65 14.23 50.42
CA ILE A 106 11.33 14.28 49.80
C ILE A 106 10.46 15.18 50.68
N GLU A 107 10.62 16.50 50.49
CA GLU A 107 9.61 17.47 50.89
C GLU A 107 8.42 17.36 49.93
N SER A 108 7.26 17.05 50.53
CA SER A 108 5.91 17.39 50.09
C SER A 108 5.57 17.22 48.59
N VAL A 109 4.97 16.08 48.24
CA VAL A 109 3.89 16.13 47.24
C VAL A 109 2.61 16.43 48.00
N GLN A 110 2.12 17.64 47.76
CA GLN A 110 0.89 18.16 48.34
C GLN A 110 -0.28 17.24 48.04
N SER A 111 -0.93 16.86 49.14
CA SER A 111 -2.29 16.37 49.20
C SER A 111 -3.26 17.20 48.36
N PHE A 112 -4.17 16.53 47.65
CA PHE A 112 -5.59 16.83 47.83
C PHE A 112 -6.34 15.53 48.14
N VAL A 113 -7.07 15.64 49.26
CA VAL A 113 -7.95 14.67 49.93
C VAL A 113 -9.20 14.51 49.03
N ILE A 114 -9.87 13.37 48.92
CA ILE A 114 -10.77 12.76 49.91
C ILE A 114 -11.09 11.32 49.48
N GLY A 115 -10.97 10.37 50.42
CA GLY A 115 -11.67 9.09 50.35
C GLY A 115 -10.78 7.86 50.49
N ALA A 116 -10.60 7.42 51.74
CA ALA A 116 -10.26 6.06 52.20
C ALA A 116 -9.25 5.23 51.39
N GLY A 117 -8.07 4.99 52.00
CA GLY A 117 -7.17 3.91 51.62
C GLY A 117 -5.80 4.37 51.15
N SER A 118 -5.05 5.07 52.01
CA SER A 118 -3.64 5.36 51.79
C SER A 118 -2.81 4.08 51.94
N GLN A 119 -2.64 3.31 50.87
CA GLN A 119 -1.44 2.50 50.71
C GLN A 119 -0.44 3.30 49.89
N ARG A 120 0.78 3.43 50.42
CA ARG A 120 1.91 4.03 49.73
C ARG A 120 2.16 3.21 48.47
N PHE A 121 2.03 3.82 47.30
CA PHE A 121 2.52 3.23 46.05
C PHE A 121 4.00 2.91 46.24
N GLU A 122 4.34 1.61 46.24
CA GLU A 122 5.72 1.16 46.39
C GLU A 122 6.57 1.73 45.26
N LYS A 123 7.76 2.23 45.60
CA LYS A 123 8.70 2.76 44.60
C LYS A 123 9.14 1.61 43.72
N LEU A 124 9.04 1.78 42.40
CA LEU A 124 9.56 0.84 41.43
C LEU A 124 11.02 0.47 41.73
N PRO A 125 11.41 -0.77 41.44
CA PRO A 125 12.75 -1.21 41.76
C PRO A 125 13.74 -0.46 40.85
N VAL A 126 14.64 0.29 41.48
CA VAL A 126 15.70 1.04 40.77
C VAL A 126 16.94 0.18 40.73
N ILE A 127 17.52 0.02 39.55
CA ILE A 127 18.81 -0.66 39.38
C ILE A 127 19.93 0.37 39.46
N LEU A 128 20.95 0.08 40.26
CA LEU A 128 22.24 0.75 40.25
C LEU A 128 23.22 -0.07 39.42
N PRO A 129 23.44 0.29 38.15
CA PRO A 129 24.24 -0.49 37.21
C PRO A 129 25.75 -0.34 37.47
N SER A 130 26.48 -1.43 37.36
CA SER A 130 27.95 -1.49 37.33
C SER A 130 28.50 -1.40 35.91
N THR A 131 27.84 -2.03 34.94
CA THR A 131 28.28 -2.09 33.53
C THR A 131 27.08 -2.22 32.60
N TYR A 132 27.17 -1.58 31.43
CA TYR A 132 26.18 -1.62 30.35
C TYR A 132 26.86 -2.19 29.10
N VAL A 133 26.25 -3.19 28.46
CA VAL A 133 26.65 -3.67 27.12
C VAL A 133 25.49 -3.44 26.19
N LEU A 134 25.64 -2.54 25.22
CA LEU A 134 24.61 -2.16 24.26
C LEU A 134 24.88 -2.77 22.90
N ARG A 135 23.84 -3.29 22.26
CA ARG A 135 23.85 -3.87 20.91
C ARG A 135 22.76 -3.23 20.07
N ASN A 136 23.15 -2.58 18.99
CA ASN A 136 22.26 -2.01 17.99
C ASN A 136 22.13 -2.98 16.82
N HIS A 137 20.93 -3.51 16.59
CA HIS A 137 20.65 -4.45 15.49
C HIS A 137 20.14 -3.67 14.27
N PHE A 138 20.91 -3.64 13.18
CA PHE A 138 20.57 -2.85 11.99
C PHE A 138 19.46 -3.46 11.10
N LYS A 139 18.91 -4.63 11.47
CA LYS A 139 17.96 -5.41 10.65
C LYS A 139 16.48 -5.09 10.88
N LYS A 140 16.13 -4.24 11.84
CA LYS A 140 14.73 -3.91 12.16
C LYS A 140 14.56 -2.41 12.37
N ASP A 141 13.95 -1.75 11.39
CA ASP A 141 13.42 -0.40 11.52
C ASP A 141 12.10 -0.49 12.31
N LEU A 142 12.05 0.08 13.53
CA LEU A 142 10.92 -0.07 14.45
C LEU A 142 10.53 1.27 15.08
N GLN A 143 9.93 2.16 14.28
CA GLN A 143 8.84 2.98 14.83
C GLN A 143 7.68 2.12 15.39
N ASN A 144 7.77 0.80 15.24
CA ASN A 144 6.82 -0.19 15.71
C ASN A 144 6.69 -0.27 17.23
N GLN A 145 7.57 0.33 18.04
CA GLN A 145 7.38 0.30 19.49
C GLN A 145 7.46 1.67 20.12
N VAL A 146 6.43 2.03 20.87
CA VAL A 146 6.34 3.32 21.53
C VAL A 146 6.02 3.17 23.00
N PHE A 147 6.84 3.79 23.84
CA PHE A 147 6.70 3.80 25.29
C PHE A 147 6.15 5.14 25.80
N PHE A 148 5.18 5.05 26.70
CA PHE A 148 4.55 6.18 27.39
C PHE A 148 4.61 5.97 28.91
N ARG A 149 4.93 7.04 29.63
CA ARG A 149 5.04 7.04 31.10
C ARG A 149 3.81 7.67 31.75
N GLY A 150 2.95 6.80 32.29
CA GLY A 150 1.83 7.16 33.16
C GLY A 150 0.92 8.26 32.62
N GLU A 151 0.38 9.06 33.55
CA GLU A 151 -0.61 10.10 33.25
C GLU A 151 -0.07 11.26 32.38
N GLN A 152 1.23 11.56 32.49
CA GLN A 152 1.83 12.74 31.83
C GLN A 152 1.89 12.61 30.31
N ASP A 153 2.18 11.41 29.80
CA ASP A 153 2.39 11.18 28.37
C ASP A 153 1.17 10.52 27.68
N TYR A 154 0.14 10.17 28.44
CA TYR A 154 -0.99 9.38 27.94
C TYR A 154 -1.83 10.09 26.86
N ASP A 155 -1.98 11.42 26.92
CA ASP A 155 -2.74 12.15 25.89
C ASP A 155 -1.97 12.15 24.55
N SER A 156 -0.65 12.32 24.60
CA SER A 156 0.23 12.13 23.44
C SER A 156 0.18 10.70 22.90
N GLY A 157 -0.01 9.71 23.78
CA GLY A 157 -0.19 8.31 23.40
C GLY A 157 -1.50 8.02 22.71
N LEU A 158 -2.59 8.64 23.13
CA LEU A 158 -3.87 8.58 22.42
C LEU A 158 -3.76 9.18 21.02
N GLU A 159 -3.08 10.33 20.89
CA GLU A 159 -2.86 10.98 19.59
C GLU A 159 -2.03 10.09 18.66
N TRP A 160 -0.91 9.55 19.17
CA TRP A 160 -0.08 8.60 18.43
C TRP A 160 -0.91 7.40 17.98
N LEU A 161 -1.61 6.73 18.91
CA LEU A 161 -2.44 5.56 18.61
C LEU A 161 -3.42 5.82 17.46
N ARG A 162 -4.16 6.93 17.48
CA ARG A 162 -5.14 7.24 16.43
C ARG A 162 -4.53 7.31 15.04
N SER A 163 -3.28 7.77 14.94
CA SER A 163 -2.58 7.88 13.66
C SER A 163 -2.13 6.52 13.11
N PHE A 164 -2.01 5.50 13.96
CA PHE A 164 -1.50 4.17 13.60
C PHE A 164 -2.53 3.04 13.66
N THR A 165 -3.54 3.09 14.53
CA THR A 165 -4.56 2.01 14.66
C THR A 165 -5.43 1.84 13.42
N GLN A 166 -5.42 2.79 12.48
CA GLN A 166 -6.09 2.63 11.17
C GLN A 166 -5.29 1.76 10.20
N LYS A 167 -3.98 1.67 10.40
CA LYS A 167 -3.03 1.06 9.46
C LYS A 167 -2.43 -0.23 10.02
N TYR A 168 -2.30 -0.37 11.32
CA TYR A 168 -1.59 -1.48 11.95
C TYR A 168 -2.42 -2.09 13.07
N LEU A 169 -2.30 -3.42 13.22
CA LEU A 169 -2.75 -4.08 14.42
C LEU A 169 -1.81 -3.66 15.54
N ILE A 170 -2.32 -2.98 16.57
CA ILE A 170 -1.47 -2.54 17.67
C ILE A 170 -1.69 -3.46 18.86
N THR A 171 -0.63 -4.12 19.28
CA THR A 171 -0.55 -4.79 20.58
C THR A 171 -0.17 -3.74 21.62
N VAL A 172 -0.78 -3.79 22.79
CA VAL A 172 -0.41 -2.96 23.93
C VAL A 172 -0.03 -3.83 25.12
N HIS A 173 1.02 -3.43 25.80
CA HIS A 173 1.39 -3.91 27.12
C HIS A 173 1.18 -2.78 28.12
N VAL A 174 0.34 -3.04 29.11
CA VAL A 174 -0.02 -2.09 30.16
C VAL A 174 0.45 -2.65 31.49
N GLU A 175 1.27 -1.89 32.19
CA GLU A 175 1.54 -2.13 33.61
C GLU A 175 0.82 -1.03 34.40
N GLY A 176 -0.01 -1.41 35.37
CA GLY A 176 -0.84 -0.46 36.09
C GLY A 176 -1.71 -1.10 37.17
N VAL A 177 -2.67 -0.33 37.66
CA VAL A 177 -3.60 -0.76 38.72
C VAL A 177 -5.00 -0.90 38.14
N PHE A 178 -5.56 -2.10 38.22
CA PHE A 178 -6.97 -2.34 37.92
C PHE A 178 -7.81 -1.99 39.15
N ILE A 179 -8.72 -1.01 39.00
CA ILE A 179 -9.56 -0.51 40.09
C ILE A 179 -11.00 -0.92 39.84
N THR A 180 -11.61 -1.60 40.81
CA THR A 180 -13.06 -1.91 40.85
C THR A 180 -13.73 -1.24 42.04
N GLU A 181 -15.07 -1.33 42.13
CA GLU A 181 -15.80 -0.86 43.31
C GLU A 181 -15.39 -1.56 44.63
N LYS A 182 -14.85 -2.78 44.54
CA LYS A 182 -14.60 -3.64 45.71
C LYS A 182 -13.11 -3.81 46.03
N ARG A 183 -12.22 -3.69 45.04
CA ARG A 183 -10.77 -3.98 45.16
C ARG A 183 -9.93 -3.19 44.17
N GLN A 184 -8.63 -3.09 44.48
CA GLN A 184 -7.58 -2.63 43.59
C GLN A 184 -6.55 -3.75 43.44
N LEU A 185 -6.12 -4.01 42.21
CA LEU A 185 -5.20 -5.11 41.88
C LEU A 185 -4.08 -4.56 40.99
N GLN A 186 -2.82 -4.90 41.29
CA GLN A 186 -1.73 -4.62 40.37
C GLN A 186 -1.78 -5.63 39.23
N CYS A 187 -1.63 -5.15 37.99
CA CYS A 187 -1.70 -6.03 36.85
C CYS A 187 -0.79 -5.59 35.72
N ILE A 188 -0.24 -6.58 35.03
CA ILE A 188 0.35 -6.45 33.70
C ILE A 188 -0.63 -7.07 32.72
N VAL A 189 -1.16 -6.26 31.81
CA VAL A 189 -2.09 -6.69 30.77
C VAL A 189 -1.45 -6.58 29.40
N THR A 190 -1.54 -7.64 28.62
CA THR A 190 -1.24 -7.62 27.19
C THR A 190 -2.54 -7.78 26.40
N GLY A 191 -2.77 -6.92 25.41
CA GLY A 191 -3.97 -7.00 24.58
C GLY A 191 -3.80 -6.35 23.21
N THR A 192 -4.78 -6.54 22.34
CA THR A 192 -4.83 -5.81 21.06
C THR A 192 -5.75 -4.61 21.18
N VAL A 193 -5.32 -3.46 20.68
CA VAL A 193 -6.13 -2.24 20.68
C VAL A 193 -7.31 -2.44 19.73
N LYS A 194 -8.54 -2.35 20.27
CA LYS A 194 -9.80 -2.45 19.52
C LYS A 194 -10.34 -1.10 19.11
N GLU A 195 -10.32 -0.15 20.04
CA GLU A 195 -10.90 1.17 19.86
C GLU A 195 -10.13 2.19 20.70
N VAL A 196 -10.03 3.42 20.18
CA VAL A 196 -9.38 4.54 20.86
C VAL A 196 -10.32 5.73 20.80
N THR A 197 -10.73 6.24 21.95
CA THR A 197 -11.60 7.41 22.09
C THR A 197 -10.80 8.64 22.51
N ASP A 198 -11.46 9.77 22.78
CA ASP A 198 -10.82 11.02 23.27
C ASP A 198 -10.15 10.88 24.63
N LYS A 199 -10.49 9.85 25.41
CA LYS A 199 -10.01 9.73 26.80
C LYS A 199 -9.60 8.33 27.21
N GLU A 200 -9.91 7.32 26.38
CA GLU A 200 -9.86 5.92 26.79
C GLU A 200 -9.37 5.03 25.64
N ILE A 201 -8.65 3.98 26.01
CA ILE A 201 -8.19 2.92 25.11
C ILE A 201 -8.92 1.64 25.48
N PHE A 202 -9.54 1.01 24.50
CA PHE A 202 -10.24 -0.27 24.65
C PHE A 202 -9.38 -1.37 24.04
N ILE A 203 -9.05 -2.38 24.85
CA ILE A 203 -8.20 -3.49 24.40
C ILE A 203 -8.90 -4.82 24.61
N GLU A 204 -8.74 -5.72 23.65
CA GLU A 204 -9.08 -7.13 23.83
C GLU A 204 -7.91 -7.82 24.52
N VAL A 205 -8.15 -8.33 25.72
CA VAL A 205 -7.14 -8.95 26.57
C VAL A 205 -6.66 -10.26 25.93
N MET A 206 -5.37 -10.32 25.63
CA MET A 206 -4.71 -11.56 25.22
C MET A 206 -4.20 -12.32 26.43
N ASP A 207 -3.64 -11.60 27.41
CA ASP A 207 -3.08 -12.16 28.63
C ASP A 207 -3.06 -11.11 29.75
N ALA A 208 -3.17 -11.57 31.01
CA ALA A 208 -3.14 -10.71 32.19
C ALA A 208 -2.55 -11.46 33.39
N PHE A 209 -1.67 -10.78 34.14
CA PHE A 209 -0.97 -11.35 35.29
C PHE A 209 -0.82 -10.33 36.43
N ASP A 210 -0.91 -10.79 37.68
CA ASP A 210 -0.60 -10.02 38.88
C ASP A 210 0.82 -10.39 39.39
N PRO A 211 1.78 -9.44 39.39
CA PRO A 211 3.14 -9.68 39.87
C PRO A 211 3.24 -10.12 41.34
N SER A 212 2.21 -9.84 42.14
CA SER A 212 2.16 -10.13 43.57
C SER A 212 1.43 -11.43 43.92
N ASP A 213 0.74 -12.05 42.95
CA ASP A 213 0.03 -13.33 43.11
C ASP A 213 0.42 -14.34 42.00
N PRO A 214 1.37 -15.25 42.29
CA PRO A 214 1.85 -16.25 41.34
C PRO A 214 0.79 -17.25 40.86
N LEU A 215 -0.30 -17.47 41.61
CA LEU A 215 -1.37 -18.41 41.24
C LEU A 215 -2.35 -17.79 40.23
N ASN A 216 -2.38 -16.45 40.18
CA ASN A 216 -3.13 -15.64 39.23
C ASN A 216 -4.65 -15.94 39.29
N ASP A 217 -5.19 -16.23 40.48
CA ASP A 217 -6.58 -16.68 40.65
C ASP A 217 -7.57 -15.49 40.57
N ASP A 218 -7.25 -14.36 41.20
CA ASP A 218 -8.10 -13.16 41.19
C ASP A 218 -8.05 -12.42 39.84
N THR A 219 -6.88 -12.31 39.20
CA THR A 219 -6.73 -11.66 37.88
C THR A 219 -7.53 -12.37 36.79
N LYS A 220 -7.60 -13.71 36.83
CA LYS A 220 -8.39 -14.50 35.87
C LYS A 220 -9.89 -14.31 36.03
N GLU A 221 -10.38 -13.93 37.22
CA GLU A 221 -11.80 -13.65 37.46
C GLU A 221 -12.25 -12.36 36.77
N TYR A 222 -11.40 -11.32 36.74
CA TYR A 222 -11.78 -9.98 36.25
C TYR A 222 -11.16 -9.61 34.89
N LEU A 223 -10.01 -10.18 34.52
CA LEU A 223 -9.27 -9.90 33.28
C LEU A 223 -9.18 -11.18 32.43
N THR A 224 -10.34 -11.71 32.05
CA THR A 224 -10.44 -12.93 31.23
C THR A 224 -9.90 -12.71 29.82
N ARG A 225 -9.12 -13.67 29.31
CA ARG A 225 -8.67 -13.70 27.91
C ARG A 225 -9.87 -13.63 26.95
N GLY A 226 -9.80 -12.72 25.97
CA GLY A 226 -10.89 -12.40 25.04
C GLY A 226 -11.92 -11.39 25.58
N GLY A 227 -11.81 -10.97 26.84
CA GLY A 227 -12.58 -9.86 27.39
C GLY A 227 -12.06 -8.51 26.88
N VAL A 228 -12.94 -7.51 26.81
CA VAL A 228 -12.57 -6.13 26.48
C VAL A 228 -12.42 -5.34 27.76
N ILE A 229 -11.28 -4.68 27.94
CA ILE A 229 -11.02 -3.84 29.11
C ILE A 229 -10.72 -2.40 28.70
N GLN A 230 -11.00 -1.49 29.63
CA GLN A 230 -10.83 -0.06 29.47
C GLN A 230 -9.57 0.40 30.20
N ILE A 231 -8.70 1.12 29.50
CA ILE A 231 -7.55 1.81 30.07
C ILE A 231 -7.88 3.30 30.10
N SER A 232 -7.73 3.95 31.26
CA SER A 232 -8.00 5.38 31.42
C SER A 232 -7.22 5.97 32.58
N LYS A 233 -7.10 7.30 32.61
CA LYS A 233 -6.58 8.08 33.76
C LYS A 233 -7.61 8.21 34.89
N VAL A 234 -8.91 8.07 34.62
CA VAL A 234 -9.99 8.38 35.57
C VAL A 234 -11.17 7.40 35.44
N GLY A 235 -11.74 6.97 36.58
CA GLY A 235 -12.98 6.19 36.65
C GLY A 235 -12.85 4.82 37.32
N LEU A 236 -14.01 4.22 37.65
CA LEU A 236 -14.15 2.90 38.27
C LEU A 236 -14.28 1.80 37.20
N ASN A 237 -13.82 0.59 37.54
CA ASN A 237 -13.78 -0.62 36.69
C ASN A 237 -12.87 -0.47 35.46
N LYS A 238 -11.68 0.11 35.66
CA LYS A 238 -10.70 0.40 34.58
C LYS A 238 -9.27 0.14 35.05
N VAL A 239 -8.36 -0.04 34.08
CA VAL A 239 -6.92 -0.08 34.32
C VAL A 239 -6.36 1.34 34.27
N HIS A 240 -5.72 1.75 35.35
CA HIS A 240 -4.96 3.01 35.44
C HIS A 240 -3.50 2.73 35.10
N PRO A 241 -3.02 3.16 33.92
CA PRO A 241 -1.70 2.76 33.46
C PRO A 241 -0.60 3.56 34.17
N GLU A 242 0.38 2.84 34.70
CA GLU A 242 1.68 3.42 35.10
C GLU A 242 2.64 3.43 33.91
N TYR A 243 2.57 2.40 33.06
CA TYR A 243 3.33 2.29 31.82
C TYR A 243 2.48 1.75 30.68
N LEU A 244 2.70 2.30 29.48
CA LEU A 244 2.13 1.78 28.24
C LEU A 244 3.24 1.57 27.23
N ILE A 245 3.31 0.36 26.69
CA ILE A 245 4.14 0.03 25.53
C ILE A 245 3.19 -0.38 24.42
N PHE A 246 3.25 0.32 23.30
CA PHE A 246 2.53 -0.08 22.09
C PHE A 246 3.50 -0.75 21.14
N GLU A 247 3.11 -1.88 20.60
CA GLU A 247 3.82 -2.62 19.58
C GLU A 247 2.95 -2.72 18.32
N MET A 248 3.39 -2.12 17.23
CA MET A 248 2.79 -2.28 15.90
C MET A 248 3.10 -3.68 15.40
N GLY A 249 2.03 -4.44 15.16
CA GLY A 249 2.04 -5.75 14.53
C GLY A 249 1.90 -5.64 13.01
N GLU A 250 1.27 -6.64 12.41
CA GLU A 250 0.99 -6.64 10.98
C GLU A 250 0.13 -5.43 10.58
N GLU A 251 0.38 -4.92 9.37
CA GLU A 251 -0.50 -3.92 8.78
C GLU A 251 -1.91 -4.52 8.78
N LEU A 252 -2.89 -3.82 9.35
CA LEU A 252 -4.29 -4.20 9.20
C LEU A 252 -4.48 -4.38 7.70
N ALA A 253 -5.10 -5.49 7.30
CA ALA A 253 -5.38 -5.74 5.89
C ALA A 253 -6.26 -4.60 5.36
N LEU A 254 -5.61 -3.52 4.94
CA LEU A 254 -6.17 -2.44 4.16
C LEU A 254 -6.91 -3.16 3.05
N THR A 255 -8.19 -2.81 2.87
CA THR A 255 -9.09 -3.45 1.92
C THR A 255 -8.28 -3.91 0.70
N ARG A 256 -8.20 -5.22 0.46
CA ARG A 256 -7.33 -5.81 -0.57
C ARG A 256 -7.42 -5.00 -1.88
N ASN A 257 -8.63 -4.53 -2.18
CA ASN A 257 -8.89 -3.49 -3.17
C ASN A 257 -8.76 -2.07 -2.62
N ILE A 258 -7.82 -1.31 -3.17
CA ILE A 258 -7.56 0.11 -2.84
C ILE A 258 -8.53 1.06 -3.56
N LEU A 259 -8.99 0.66 -4.75
CA LEU A 259 -10.01 1.32 -5.53
C LEU A 259 -11.05 0.27 -5.95
N SER A 260 -12.33 0.56 -5.76
CA SER A 260 -13.44 -0.25 -6.24
C SER A 260 -14.47 0.64 -6.91
N VAL A 261 -14.85 0.25 -8.13
CA VAL A 261 -15.86 0.94 -8.95
C VAL A 261 -16.92 -0.09 -9.31
N LYS A 262 -18.18 0.22 -9.01
CA LYS A 262 -19.34 -0.62 -9.34
C LYS A 262 -20.46 0.17 -9.98
N ASP A 263 -20.99 -0.36 -11.08
CA ASP A 263 -22.10 0.19 -11.86
C ASP A 263 -21.99 1.70 -12.15
N LEU A 264 -20.76 2.18 -12.36
CA LEU A 264 -20.48 3.60 -12.51
C LEU A 264 -21.05 4.15 -13.82
N LYS A 265 -21.81 5.23 -13.71
CA LYS A 265 -22.44 5.98 -14.82
C LYS A 265 -22.20 7.45 -14.66
N VAL A 266 -21.71 8.10 -15.72
CA VAL A 266 -21.40 9.54 -15.72
C VAL A 266 -22.08 10.22 -16.90
N ARG A 267 -22.81 11.30 -16.61
CA ARG A 267 -23.43 12.18 -17.62
C ARG A 267 -22.79 13.56 -17.58
N LEU A 268 -22.37 14.07 -18.73
CA LEU A 268 -21.87 15.44 -18.88
C LEU A 268 -22.64 16.14 -19.99
N GLY A 269 -23.17 17.34 -19.72
CA GLY A 269 -23.93 18.11 -20.71
C GLY A 269 -25.13 17.37 -21.30
N GLY A 270 -25.80 16.50 -20.50
CA GLY A 270 -26.94 15.69 -20.94
C GLY A 270 -26.59 14.42 -21.73
N LYS A 271 -25.32 14.25 -22.14
CA LYS A 271 -24.84 13.03 -22.83
C LYS A 271 -24.24 12.06 -21.81
N MET A 272 -24.56 10.77 -21.95
CA MET A 272 -23.87 9.72 -21.19
C MET A 272 -22.48 9.51 -21.78
N ILE A 273 -21.45 9.61 -20.93
CA ILE A 273 -20.04 9.43 -21.33
C ILE A 273 -19.51 8.08 -20.83
N ILE A 274 -19.99 7.64 -19.66
CA ILE A 274 -19.55 6.39 -19.01
C ILE A 274 -20.78 5.55 -18.70
N HIS A 275 -20.72 4.26 -19.07
CA HIS A 275 -21.81 3.29 -18.94
C HIS A 275 -21.34 2.05 -18.17
N ASP A 276 -22.00 1.75 -17.04
CA ASP A 276 -21.94 0.47 -16.31
C ASP A 276 -20.50 -0.04 -16.03
N VAL A 277 -19.61 0.84 -15.57
CA VAL A 277 -18.21 0.49 -15.32
C VAL A 277 -18.04 -0.25 -14.01
N ASN A 278 -17.33 -1.37 -14.06
CA ASN A 278 -17.08 -2.27 -12.93
C ASN A 278 -15.62 -2.73 -12.95
N PHE A 279 -14.84 -2.39 -11.94
CA PHE A 279 -13.48 -2.89 -11.73
C PHE A 279 -12.99 -2.66 -10.30
N SER A 280 -11.88 -3.29 -9.93
CA SER A 280 -11.16 -3.00 -8.71
C SER A 280 -9.66 -3.10 -8.91
N ILE A 281 -8.89 -2.37 -8.09
CA ILE A 281 -7.42 -2.43 -8.10
C ILE A 281 -6.95 -2.89 -6.73
N GLU A 282 -6.07 -3.87 -6.70
CA GLU A 282 -5.40 -4.27 -5.46
C GLU A 282 -4.24 -3.34 -5.11
N ARG A 283 -3.94 -3.18 -3.82
CA ARG A 283 -2.81 -2.34 -3.39
C ARG A 283 -1.50 -2.84 -4.00
N GLY A 284 -0.71 -1.91 -4.51
CA GLY A 284 0.59 -2.19 -5.12
C GLY A 284 0.51 -2.57 -6.59
N ASN A 285 -0.69 -2.81 -7.14
CA ASN A 285 -0.83 -3.09 -8.57
C ASN A 285 -0.76 -1.81 -9.41
N ILE A 286 -0.31 -1.96 -10.65
CA ILE A 286 -0.35 -0.96 -11.71
C ILE A 286 -1.58 -1.22 -12.58
N MET A 287 -2.45 -0.23 -12.70
CA MET A 287 -3.61 -0.28 -13.58
C MET A 287 -3.49 0.72 -14.73
N GLY A 288 -3.67 0.25 -15.96
CA GLY A 288 -3.82 1.09 -17.15
C GLY A 288 -5.27 1.49 -17.40
N ILE A 289 -5.52 2.76 -17.72
CA ILE A 289 -6.76 3.21 -18.36
C ILE A 289 -6.37 3.56 -19.80
N ILE A 290 -6.56 2.61 -20.71
CA ILE A 290 -6.00 2.63 -22.06
C ILE A 290 -7.11 2.82 -23.09
N GLY A 291 -6.90 3.69 -24.06
CA GLY A 291 -7.85 3.85 -25.16
C GLY A 291 -7.68 5.13 -25.98
N GLU A 292 -8.52 5.30 -27.00
CA GLU A 292 -8.45 6.47 -27.88
C GLU A 292 -8.74 7.79 -27.15
N SER A 293 -8.22 8.90 -27.68
CA SER A 293 -8.55 10.24 -27.19
C SER A 293 -10.05 10.52 -27.35
N GLY A 294 -10.66 11.13 -26.32
CA GLY A 294 -12.11 11.40 -26.31
C GLY A 294 -13.00 10.20 -25.99
N ALA A 295 -12.45 9.04 -25.61
CA ALA A 295 -13.23 7.88 -25.19
C ALA A 295 -13.78 7.96 -23.75
N GLY A 296 -13.46 9.01 -22.97
CA GLY A 296 -14.00 9.19 -21.61
C GLY A 296 -13.04 8.81 -20.46
N LYS A 297 -11.78 8.49 -20.75
CA LYS A 297 -10.74 8.15 -19.75
C LYS A 297 -10.58 9.22 -18.66
N SER A 298 -10.37 10.48 -19.06
CA SER A 298 -10.26 11.59 -18.10
C SER A 298 -11.58 11.87 -17.37
N THR A 299 -12.73 11.49 -17.95
CA THR A 299 -14.02 11.57 -17.25
C THR A 299 -14.13 10.50 -16.15
N LEU A 300 -13.59 9.29 -16.40
CA LEU A 300 -13.52 8.22 -15.39
C LEU A 300 -12.64 8.69 -14.23
N LEU A 301 -11.46 9.22 -14.53
CA LEU A 301 -10.57 9.75 -13.52
C LEU A 301 -11.25 10.81 -12.64
N LYS A 302 -11.88 11.81 -13.27
CA LYS A 302 -12.61 12.86 -12.53
C LYS A 302 -13.72 12.29 -11.65
N ALA A 303 -14.40 11.23 -12.09
CA ALA A 303 -15.41 10.57 -11.26
C ALA A 303 -14.78 9.89 -10.04
N ILE A 304 -13.61 9.24 -10.23
CA ILE A 304 -12.85 8.62 -9.14
C ILE A 304 -12.31 9.64 -8.14
N LEU A 305 -11.92 10.83 -8.62
CA LEU A 305 -11.49 11.95 -7.78
C LEU A 305 -12.66 12.71 -7.14
N GLY A 306 -13.91 12.32 -7.41
CA GLY A 306 -15.11 13.00 -6.90
C GLY A 306 -15.35 14.40 -7.50
N GLU A 307 -14.74 14.73 -8.65
CA GLU A 307 -14.84 16.04 -9.31
C GLU A 307 -16.08 16.17 -10.22
N VAL A 308 -16.77 15.06 -10.52
CA VAL A 308 -17.99 15.06 -11.36
C VAL A 308 -19.07 14.20 -10.70
N GLU A 309 -20.33 14.57 -10.90
CA GLU A 309 -21.46 13.76 -10.44
C GLU A 309 -21.55 12.44 -11.21
N TYR A 310 -21.85 11.37 -10.48
CA TYR A 310 -22.02 10.04 -11.04
C TYR A 310 -23.11 9.24 -10.31
N ARG A 311 -23.54 8.13 -10.91
CA ARG A 311 -24.34 7.08 -10.26
C ARG A 311 -23.51 5.80 -10.17
N GLY A 312 -23.83 4.96 -9.21
CA GLY A 312 -23.04 3.77 -8.88
C GLY A 312 -22.26 3.97 -7.58
N GLU A 313 -21.28 3.10 -7.33
CA GLU A 313 -20.44 3.11 -6.14
C GLU A 313 -18.97 3.26 -6.55
N VAL A 314 -18.30 4.28 -6.03
CA VAL A 314 -16.84 4.44 -6.17
C VAL A 314 -16.25 4.59 -4.78
N LYS A 315 -15.36 3.67 -4.41
CA LYS A 315 -14.69 3.66 -3.12
C LYS A 315 -13.18 3.68 -3.28
N VAL A 316 -12.52 4.59 -2.59
CA VAL A 316 -11.06 4.66 -2.44
C VAL A 316 -10.74 4.37 -0.98
N PHE A 317 -9.97 3.32 -0.69
CA PHE A 317 -9.75 2.81 0.68
C PHE A 317 -11.04 2.53 1.46
N GLY A 318 -12.08 2.07 0.76
CA GLY A 318 -13.41 1.85 1.36
C GLY A 318 -14.23 3.13 1.61
N ILE A 319 -13.64 4.31 1.41
CA ILE A 319 -14.31 5.61 1.55
C ILE A 319 -14.96 5.99 0.22
N ASP A 320 -16.22 6.43 0.27
CA ASP A 320 -16.93 6.93 -0.91
C ASP A 320 -16.18 8.12 -1.54
N ALA A 321 -15.97 8.08 -2.86
CA ALA A 321 -15.21 9.11 -3.58
C ALA A 321 -15.85 10.51 -3.55
N HIS A 322 -17.14 10.64 -3.22
CA HIS A 322 -17.75 11.95 -2.96
C HIS A 322 -17.15 12.65 -1.72
N ASN A 323 -16.55 11.90 -0.79
CA ASN A 323 -15.88 12.45 0.39
C ASN A 323 -14.44 12.90 0.05
N THR A 324 -14.31 13.82 -0.90
CA THR A 324 -13.02 14.27 -1.47
C THR A 324 -11.98 14.67 -0.43
N LYS A 325 -12.39 15.35 0.64
CA LYS A 325 -11.50 15.74 1.75
C LYS A 325 -10.90 14.56 2.52
N GLN A 326 -11.63 13.44 2.60
CA GLN A 326 -11.16 12.24 3.29
C GLN A 326 -10.25 11.40 2.41
N ILE A 327 -10.50 11.37 1.09
CA ILE A 327 -9.69 10.58 0.16
C ILE A 327 -8.43 11.30 -0.33
N SER A 328 -8.43 12.64 -0.39
CA SER A 328 -7.35 13.43 -0.97
C SER A 328 -5.98 13.20 -0.33
N PRO A 329 -5.83 12.99 1.00
CA PRO A 329 -4.52 12.72 1.60
C PRO A 329 -3.90 11.39 1.14
N PHE A 330 -4.71 10.45 0.64
CA PHE A 330 -4.22 9.15 0.17
C PHE A 330 -3.86 9.14 -1.33
N ILE A 331 -4.18 10.22 -2.04
CA ILE A 331 -4.08 10.29 -3.51
C ILE A 331 -2.99 11.27 -3.92
N GLY A 332 -2.11 10.85 -4.83
CA GLY A 332 -1.28 11.73 -5.64
C GLY A 332 -1.87 11.87 -7.04
N TYR A 333 -1.74 13.04 -7.65
CA TYR A 333 -2.20 13.28 -9.02
C TYR A 333 -1.15 14.02 -9.85
N VAL A 334 -0.74 13.41 -10.95
CA VAL A 334 0.16 13.98 -11.96
C VAL A 334 -0.67 14.41 -13.16
N PRO A 335 -0.90 15.73 -13.36
CA PRO A 335 -1.71 16.21 -14.46
C PRO A 335 -0.97 16.10 -15.81
N GLN A 336 -1.74 16.00 -16.89
CA GLN A 336 -1.22 16.09 -18.26
C GLN A 336 -0.52 17.44 -18.49
N ASP A 337 -1.18 18.54 -18.07
CA ASP A 337 -0.69 19.91 -18.16
C ASP A 337 0.27 20.26 -17.00
N LEU A 338 1.56 20.34 -17.35
CA LEU A 338 2.66 20.64 -16.44
C LEU A 338 2.83 22.13 -16.15
N SER A 339 2.07 23.02 -16.81
CA SER A 339 2.14 24.47 -16.56
C SER A 339 1.64 24.88 -15.18
N ARG A 340 1.01 23.96 -14.45
CA ARG A 340 0.53 24.16 -13.07
C ARG A 340 1.65 24.34 -12.04
N MET A 341 2.90 23.97 -12.37
CA MET A 341 4.06 24.20 -11.50
C MET A 341 4.50 25.67 -11.54
N TYR A 342 5.09 26.14 -10.44
CA TYR A 342 5.68 27.47 -10.39
C TYR A 342 6.99 27.49 -11.19
N GLY A 343 6.96 28.05 -12.40
CA GLY A 343 8.10 28.06 -13.32
C GLY A 343 9.35 28.77 -12.78
N ASN A 344 9.15 29.82 -11.97
CA ASN A 344 10.24 30.59 -11.35
C ASN A 344 10.87 29.91 -10.14
N PHE A 345 10.21 28.90 -9.57
CA PHE A 345 10.70 28.14 -8.43
C PHE A 345 11.55 26.97 -8.93
N ASN A 346 12.52 26.54 -8.13
CA ASN A 346 13.23 25.30 -8.40
C ASN A 346 12.38 24.05 -8.08
N ALA A 347 12.89 22.87 -8.42
CA ALA A 347 12.18 21.61 -8.22
C ALA A 347 11.86 21.36 -6.74
N LEU A 348 12.82 21.56 -5.83
CA LEU A 348 12.59 21.40 -4.38
C LEU A 348 11.62 22.43 -3.82
N GLU A 349 11.70 23.68 -4.26
CA GLU A 349 10.78 24.74 -3.87
C GLU A 349 9.34 24.42 -4.30
N ASN A 350 9.15 23.86 -5.49
CA ASN A 350 7.82 23.36 -5.90
C ASN A 350 7.36 22.22 -4.98
N ILE A 351 8.21 21.22 -4.73
CA ILE A 351 7.88 20.10 -3.84
C ILE A 351 7.45 20.60 -2.45
N VAL A 352 8.18 21.55 -1.87
CA VAL A 352 7.83 22.16 -0.58
C VAL A 352 6.51 22.95 -0.68
N ALA A 353 6.36 23.80 -1.70
CA ALA A 353 5.18 24.63 -1.87
C ALA A 353 3.87 23.81 -1.96
N PHE A 354 3.87 22.73 -2.76
CA PHE A 354 2.72 21.83 -2.86
C PHE A 354 2.59 20.89 -1.65
N GLY A 355 3.69 20.47 -1.03
CA GLY A 355 3.67 19.57 0.12
C GLY A 355 3.09 20.20 1.39
N ARG A 356 3.27 21.51 1.59
CA ARG A 356 2.77 22.26 2.77
C ARG A 356 1.26 22.14 2.99
N GLN A 357 0.47 21.94 1.94
CA GLN A 357 -0.98 21.81 2.05
C GLN A 357 -1.41 20.57 2.87
N TYR A 358 -0.49 19.60 3.04
CA TYR A 358 -0.70 18.39 3.84
C TYR A 358 -0.21 18.55 5.29
N GLY A 359 0.19 19.75 5.71
CA GLY A 359 0.66 20.02 7.08
C GLY A 359 2.04 19.42 7.40
N ILE A 360 2.83 19.06 6.39
CA ILE A 360 4.15 18.44 6.57
C ILE A 360 5.21 19.54 6.74
N PRO A 361 6.08 19.44 7.78
CA PRO A 361 7.22 20.34 7.96
C PRO A 361 8.16 20.41 6.75
N ASP A 362 8.70 21.61 6.49
CA ASP A 362 9.55 21.89 5.32
C ASP A 362 10.81 21.03 5.27
N ASP A 363 11.45 20.76 6.41
CA ASP A 363 12.65 19.92 6.50
C ASP A 363 12.37 18.47 6.08
N ILE A 364 11.21 17.93 6.48
CA ILE A 364 10.74 16.60 6.06
C ILE A 364 10.43 16.59 4.56
N LEU A 365 9.76 17.62 4.03
CA LEU A 365 9.45 17.75 2.60
C LEU A 365 10.73 17.82 1.76
N ILE A 366 11.74 18.57 2.20
CA ILE A 366 13.03 18.68 1.52
C ILE A 366 13.75 17.33 1.52
N GLN A 367 13.79 16.64 2.66
CA GLN A 367 14.44 15.33 2.77
C GLN A 367 13.79 14.31 1.83
N ARG A 368 12.46 14.16 1.90
CA ARG A 368 11.71 13.24 1.03
C ARG A 368 11.83 13.63 -0.43
N GLY A 369 11.72 14.92 -0.74
CA GLY A 369 11.84 15.43 -2.10
C GLY A 369 13.19 15.06 -2.74
N LYS A 370 14.30 15.19 -2.00
CA LYS A 370 15.63 14.79 -2.49
C LYS A 370 15.72 13.28 -2.76
N GLU A 371 15.14 12.46 -1.89
CA GLU A 371 15.13 11.01 -2.06
C GLU A 371 14.33 10.60 -3.32
N ILE A 372 13.12 11.15 -3.49
CA ILE A 372 12.28 10.86 -4.65
C ILE A 372 12.92 11.37 -5.96
N LEU A 373 13.52 12.57 -5.96
CA LEU A 373 14.22 13.09 -7.14
C LEU A 373 15.41 12.20 -7.54
N LYS A 374 16.12 11.63 -6.56
CA LYS A 374 17.20 10.67 -6.80
C LYS A 374 16.68 9.37 -7.41
N ASP A 375 15.57 8.84 -6.91
CA ASP A 375 14.94 7.63 -7.46
C ASP A 375 14.43 7.84 -8.90
N LEU A 376 13.98 9.05 -9.20
CA LEU A 376 13.59 9.46 -10.56
C LEU A 376 14.78 9.90 -11.42
N ASN A 377 16.01 9.71 -10.94
CA ASN A 377 17.27 10.03 -11.62
C ASN A 377 17.31 11.48 -12.17
N ILE A 378 16.92 12.43 -11.31
CA ILE A 378 16.89 13.88 -11.58
C ILE A 378 17.30 14.72 -10.36
N ASP A 379 18.14 14.20 -9.46
CA ASP A 379 18.60 14.94 -8.29
C ASP A 379 19.51 16.12 -8.67
N GLU A 380 20.17 16.08 -9.83
CA GLU A 380 21.01 17.17 -10.34
C GLU A 380 20.24 18.45 -10.67
N VAL A 381 18.92 18.36 -10.88
CA VAL A 381 18.06 19.52 -11.16
C VAL A 381 17.30 20.02 -9.94
N ALA A 382 17.55 19.46 -8.75
CA ALA A 382 16.82 19.79 -7.52
C ALA A 382 16.78 21.31 -7.24
N ASN A 383 17.88 22.02 -7.51
CA ASN A 383 18.03 23.47 -7.30
C ASN A 383 17.89 24.30 -8.59
N GLN A 384 17.50 23.69 -9.71
CA GLN A 384 17.28 24.39 -10.98
C GLN A 384 15.82 24.82 -11.11
N LYS A 385 15.58 26.00 -11.70
CA LYS A 385 14.22 26.51 -11.94
C LYS A 385 13.44 25.58 -12.85
N VAL A 386 12.16 25.35 -12.54
CA VAL A 386 11.31 24.46 -13.34
C VAL A 386 11.21 24.94 -14.78
N GLU A 387 11.18 26.25 -15.05
CA GLU A 387 11.11 26.78 -16.42
C GLU A 387 12.24 26.29 -17.34
N SER A 388 13.46 26.14 -16.81
CA SER A 388 14.65 25.73 -17.57
C SER A 388 14.77 24.22 -17.79
N LEU A 389 13.90 23.42 -17.17
CA LEU A 389 13.90 21.97 -17.30
C LEU A 389 13.33 21.49 -18.64
N SER A 390 13.84 20.38 -19.14
CA SER A 390 13.25 19.66 -20.27
C SER A 390 11.84 19.12 -19.93
N GLY A 391 11.04 18.79 -20.94
CA GLY A 391 9.69 18.24 -20.73
C GLY A 391 9.70 16.94 -19.89
N GLY A 392 10.66 16.05 -20.13
CA GLY A 392 10.84 14.82 -19.35
C GLY A 392 11.22 15.09 -17.89
N GLN A 393 12.14 16.04 -17.65
CA GLN A 393 12.49 16.46 -16.29
C GLN A 393 11.30 17.09 -15.57
N LYS A 394 10.53 17.97 -16.24
CA LYS A 394 9.29 18.56 -15.70
C LYS A 394 8.28 17.48 -15.30
N ARG A 395 8.12 16.43 -16.12
CA ARG A 395 7.22 15.30 -15.80
C ARG A 395 7.68 14.57 -14.54
N ARG A 396 8.97 14.26 -14.43
CA ARG A 396 9.53 13.58 -13.25
C ARG A 396 9.46 14.45 -11.99
N VAL A 397 9.69 15.77 -12.08
CA VAL A 397 9.43 16.70 -10.97
C VAL A 397 7.95 16.68 -10.55
N SER A 398 7.02 16.65 -11.51
CA SER A 398 5.58 16.56 -11.19
C SER A 398 5.22 15.25 -10.48
N ILE A 399 5.87 14.14 -10.81
CA ILE A 399 5.73 12.87 -10.08
C ILE A 399 6.24 13.03 -8.64
N ALA A 400 7.42 13.63 -8.45
CA ALA A 400 7.98 13.88 -7.12
C ALA A 400 7.05 14.74 -6.25
N ILE A 401 6.48 15.80 -6.81
CA ILE A 401 5.49 16.65 -6.14
C ILE A 401 4.27 15.83 -5.70
N ALA A 402 3.75 14.98 -6.58
CA ALA A 402 2.58 14.15 -6.30
C ALA A 402 2.84 13.05 -5.26
N MET A 403 4.11 12.71 -4.99
CA MET A 403 4.50 11.64 -4.07
C MET A 403 4.95 12.13 -2.69
N VAL A 404 5.33 13.40 -2.52
CA VAL A 404 6.05 13.86 -1.31
C VAL A 404 5.27 13.68 -0.01
N HIS A 405 3.93 13.67 -0.07
CA HIS A 405 3.05 13.43 1.07
C HIS A 405 2.81 11.94 1.37
N ASN A 406 3.52 11.03 0.69
CA ASN A 406 3.41 9.58 0.78
C ASN A 406 1.98 9.06 0.49
N PRO A 407 1.43 9.32 -0.70
CA PRO A 407 0.15 8.75 -1.10
C PRO A 407 0.24 7.23 -1.27
N TYR A 408 -0.91 6.59 -1.19
CA TYR A 408 -1.06 5.15 -1.42
C TYR A 408 -1.55 4.82 -2.84
N LEU A 409 -2.15 5.80 -3.52
CA LEU A 409 -2.63 5.71 -4.91
C LEU A 409 -2.14 6.92 -5.70
N LEU A 410 -1.46 6.69 -6.82
CA LEU A 410 -0.97 7.74 -7.72
C LEU A 410 -1.66 7.65 -9.07
N PHE A 411 -2.38 8.70 -9.44
CA PHE A 411 -2.94 8.87 -10.79
C PHE A 411 -1.97 9.61 -11.69
N LEU A 412 -1.72 9.08 -12.88
CA LEU A 412 -0.87 9.70 -13.90
C LEU A 412 -1.68 9.91 -15.19
N ASP A 413 -2.01 11.16 -15.51
CA ASP A 413 -2.77 11.50 -16.71
C ASP A 413 -1.83 11.75 -17.90
N GLU A 414 -1.77 10.77 -18.81
CA GLU A 414 -0.92 10.78 -20.01
C GLU A 414 0.57 11.13 -19.72
N PRO A 415 1.24 10.43 -18.78
CA PRO A 415 2.58 10.81 -18.31
C PRO A 415 3.64 10.70 -19.41
N THR A 416 3.43 9.82 -20.40
CA THR A 416 4.34 9.50 -21.50
C THR A 416 4.06 10.29 -22.77
N SER A 417 3.02 11.13 -22.78
CA SER A 417 2.62 11.92 -23.95
C SER A 417 3.69 12.94 -24.31
N GLY A 418 4.04 12.99 -25.60
CA GLY A 418 5.09 13.86 -26.15
C GLY A 418 6.53 13.39 -25.89
N LEU A 419 6.73 12.23 -25.25
CA LEU A 419 8.06 11.62 -25.11
C LEU A 419 8.41 10.75 -26.31
N ASP A 420 9.69 10.75 -26.67
CA ASP A 420 10.25 9.78 -27.63
C ASP A 420 10.25 8.35 -27.04
N PRO A 421 10.41 7.30 -27.86
CA PRO A 421 10.31 5.91 -27.40
C PRO A 421 11.28 5.56 -26.25
N LEU A 422 12.52 6.06 -26.28
CA LEU A 422 13.50 5.76 -25.23
C LEU A 422 13.14 6.45 -23.93
N SER A 423 12.75 7.72 -23.98
CA SER A 423 12.30 8.47 -22.80
C SER A 423 11.04 7.87 -22.16
N ARG A 424 10.12 7.34 -22.97
CA ARG A 424 8.93 6.61 -22.48
C ARG A 424 9.33 5.34 -21.74
N TYR A 425 10.19 4.53 -22.34
CA TYR A 425 10.70 3.31 -21.71
C TYR A 425 11.35 3.61 -20.35
N ASN A 426 12.24 4.62 -20.31
CA ASN A 426 12.90 5.04 -19.08
C ASN A 426 11.89 5.52 -18.02
N LEU A 427 10.84 6.25 -18.44
CA LEU A 427 9.80 6.68 -17.51
C LEU A 427 9.09 5.48 -16.87
N TRP A 428 8.78 4.44 -17.64
CA TRP A 428 8.18 3.21 -17.10
C TRP A 428 9.11 2.48 -16.14
N GLU A 429 10.43 2.46 -16.37
CA GLU A 429 11.39 1.92 -15.40
C GLU A 429 11.34 2.69 -14.07
N TYR A 430 11.25 4.03 -14.11
CA TYR A 430 11.09 4.83 -12.90
C TYR A 430 9.75 4.58 -12.21
N LEU A 431 8.66 4.40 -12.98
CA LEU A 431 7.33 4.09 -12.42
C LEU A 431 7.30 2.73 -11.71
N ASP A 432 7.91 1.69 -12.30
CA ASP A 432 8.05 0.38 -11.67
C ASP A 432 8.93 0.46 -10.40
N LEU A 433 10.03 1.22 -10.46
CA LEU A 433 10.89 1.44 -9.29
C LEU A 433 10.12 2.07 -8.13
N ILE A 434 9.38 3.17 -8.37
CA ILE A 434 8.64 3.84 -7.30
C ILE A 434 7.47 2.98 -6.80
N ASN A 435 6.78 2.25 -7.69
CA ASN A 435 5.70 1.34 -7.33
C ASN A 435 6.20 0.31 -6.30
N ARG A 436 7.33 -0.35 -6.59
CA ARG A 436 7.91 -1.37 -5.71
C ARG A 436 8.53 -0.78 -4.44
N ARG A 437 9.33 0.29 -4.57
CA ARG A 437 10.06 0.88 -3.44
C ARG A 437 9.13 1.50 -2.40
N TYR A 438 8.08 2.18 -2.85
CA TYR A 438 7.14 2.90 -1.97
C TYR A 438 5.83 2.14 -1.74
N ASN A 439 5.68 0.93 -2.31
CA ASN A 439 4.46 0.11 -2.27
C ASN A 439 3.19 0.93 -2.63
N ILE A 440 3.32 1.75 -3.67
CA ILE A 440 2.28 2.68 -4.13
C ILE A 440 1.52 2.09 -5.30
N THR A 441 0.19 2.17 -5.27
CA THR A 441 -0.64 1.73 -6.40
C THR A 441 -0.61 2.77 -7.50
N LEU A 442 -0.43 2.37 -8.76
CA LEU A 442 -0.39 3.29 -9.89
C LEU A 442 -1.65 3.14 -10.75
N CYS A 443 -2.21 4.27 -11.19
CA CYS A 443 -3.25 4.30 -12.20
C CYS A 443 -2.82 5.23 -13.35
N VAL A 444 -2.46 4.64 -14.49
CA VAL A 444 -1.86 5.34 -15.63
C VAL A 444 -2.88 5.47 -16.75
N ILE A 445 -3.18 6.69 -17.16
CA ILE A 445 -4.04 6.97 -18.31
C ILE A 445 -3.15 7.11 -19.54
N SER A 446 -3.48 6.39 -20.60
CA SER A 446 -2.71 6.46 -21.85
C SER A 446 -3.56 6.23 -23.09
N HIS A 447 -3.09 6.78 -24.20
CA HIS A 447 -3.57 6.46 -25.55
C HIS A 447 -2.60 5.54 -26.31
N TYR A 448 -1.44 5.21 -25.73
CA TYR A 448 -0.50 4.24 -26.27
C TYR A 448 -0.92 2.83 -25.82
N LEU A 449 -1.26 1.99 -26.80
CA LEU A 449 -1.82 0.67 -26.53
C LEU A 449 -0.79 -0.28 -25.93
N ASP A 450 0.46 -0.18 -26.38
CA ASP A 450 1.62 -0.94 -25.91
C ASP A 450 1.92 -0.75 -24.42
N GLU A 451 1.51 0.38 -23.83
CA GLU A 451 1.74 0.65 -22.40
C GLU A 451 0.97 -0.27 -21.46
N ILE A 452 -0.05 -0.97 -21.97
CA ILE A 452 -0.78 -1.97 -21.20
C ILE A 452 0.12 -3.11 -20.71
N GLU A 453 1.22 -3.40 -21.41
CA GLU A 453 2.11 -4.52 -21.06
C GLU A 453 2.90 -4.25 -19.77
N TYR A 454 3.00 -2.98 -19.35
CA TYR A 454 3.58 -2.60 -18.06
C TYR A 454 2.58 -2.66 -16.91
N CYS A 455 1.31 -2.96 -17.19
CA CYS A 455 0.23 -2.92 -16.20
C CYS A 455 -0.17 -4.33 -15.77
N ASP A 456 -0.53 -4.50 -14.49
CA ASP A 456 -1.10 -5.74 -13.97
C ASP A 456 -2.53 -5.95 -14.48
N SER A 457 -3.26 -4.85 -14.66
CA SER A 457 -4.63 -4.84 -15.21
C SER A 457 -4.88 -3.59 -16.03
N ALA A 458 -5.89 -3.63 -16.91
CA ALA A 458 -6.26 -2.46 -17.66
C ALA A 458 -7.76 -2.35 -17.95
N CYS A 459 -8.28 -1.13 -17.87
CA CYS A 459 -9.55 -0.76 -18.48
C CYS A 459 -9.33 -0.34 -19.93
N ILE A 460 -10.12 -0.91 -20.82
CA ILE A 460 -10.11 -0.62 -22.24
C ILE A 460 -11.23 0.36 -22.56
N PHE A 461 -10.87 1.46 -23.20
CA PHE A 461 -11.77 2.51 -23.63
C PHE A 461 -11.76 2.65 -25.16
N LEU A 462 -12.95 2.71 -25.74
CA LEU A 462 -13.13 2.85 -27.19
C LEU A 462 -13.96 4.10 -27.48
N ARG A 463 -13.61 4.78 -28.57
CA ARG A 463 -14.34 5.96 -29.02
C ARG A 463 -15.80 5.61 -29.33
N ASN A 464 -16.72 6.49 -28.92
CA ASN A 464 -18.18 6.34 -29.04
C ASN A 464 -18.84 5.23 -28.21
N ILE A 465 -18.07 4.37 -27.54
CA ILE A 465 -18.60 3.37 -26.59
C ILE A 465 -18.35 3.82 -25.15
N GLY A 466 -17.15 4.31 -24.86
CA GLY A 466 -16.69 4.50 -23.49
C GLY A 466 -15.90 3.29 -23.02
N PHE A 467 -16.14 2.89 -21.76
CA PHE A 467 -15.58 1.67 -21.20
C PHE A 467 -16.08 0.44 -21.97
N TYR A 468 -15.15 -0.42 -22.37
CA TYR A 468 -15.43 -1.63 -23.14
C TYR A 468 -15.15 -2.90 -22.36
N ASP A 469 -13.98 -2.98 -21.72
CA ASP A 469 -13.54 -4.20 -21.04
C ASP A 469 -12.54 -3.89 -19.91
N TRP A 470 -12.37 -4.84 -19.00
CA TRP A 470 -11.34 -4.83 -17.96
C TRP A 470 -10.83 -6.25 -17.68
N ASP A 471 -9.51 -6.40 -17.62
CA ASP A 471 -8.82 -7.63 -17.21
C ASP A 471 -7.31 -7.38 -17.10
N THR A 472 -6.55 -8.42 -16.75
CA THR A 472 -5.10 -8.50 -16.99
C THR A 472 -4.79 -8.45 -18.51
N PRO A 473 -3.62 -7.98 -18.95
CA PRO A 473 -3.26 -7.98 -20.37
C PRO A 473 -3.40 -9.36 -21.04
N ILE A 474 -3.01 -10.41 -20.30
CA ILE A 474 -3.16 -11.81 -20.74
C ILE A 474 -4.64 -12.22 -20.80
N GLY A 475 -5.44 -11.81 -19.80
CA GLY A 475 -6.88 -12.07 -19.75
C GLY A 475 -7.62 -11.44 -20.92
N LEU A 476 -7.30 -10.19 -21.26
CA LEU A 476 -7.85 -9.50 -22.44
C LEU A 476 -7.54 -10.27 -23.74
N LYS A 477 -6.28 -10.66 -23.95
CA LYS A 477 -5.87 -11.45 -25.13
C LYS A 477 -6.58 -12.80 -25.19
N LYS A 478 -6.80 -13.46 -24.05
CA LYS A 478 -7.52 -14.74 -23.96
C LYS A 478 -9.01 -14.67 -24.29
N LYS A 479 -9.61 -13.47 -24.29
CA LYS A 479 -11.01 -13.25 -24.70
C LYS A 479 -11.20 -13.28 -26.23
N LEU A 480 -10.12 -13.19 -27.01
CA LEU A 480 -10.17 -13.28 -28.47
C LEU A 480 -10.36 -14.73 -28.94
N PRO A 481 -10.90 -14.94 -30.16
CA PRO A 481 -10.91 -16.27 -30.78
C PRO A 481 -9.49 -16.85 -30.84
N GLY A 482 -9.34 -18.13 -30.55
CA GLY A 482 -8.04 -18.78 -30.40
C GLY A 482 -7.38 -18.58 -29.03
N ARG A 483 -8.05 -17.89 -28.09
CA ARG A 483 -7.67 -17.74 -26.68
C ARG A 483 -6.25 -17.22 -26.45
N GLY A 484 -5.87 -16.18 -27.20
CA GLY A 484 -4.55 -15.57 -27.14
C GLY A 484 -3.54 -16.13 -28.15
N LEU A 485 -3.97 -17.03 -29.05
CA LEU A 485 -3.15 -17.61 -30.11
C LEU A 485 -3.80 -17.39 -31.47
N ALA A 486 -2.96 -17.21 -32.49
CA ALA A 486 -3.36 -17.06 -33.88
C ALA A 486 -2.55 -18.00 -34.80
N LEU A 487 -3.10 -18.30 -35.97
CA LEU A 487 -2.35 -18.83 -37.12
C LEU A 487 -1.83 -17.62 -37.91
N GLU A 488 -0.53 -17.56 -38.18
CA GLU A 488 0.06 -16.49 -39.00
C GLU A 488 0.46 -17.04 -40.38
N VAL A 489 0.04 -16.35 -41.43
CA VAL A 489 0.39 -16.68 -42.82
C VAL A 489 1.10 -15.47 -43.42
N THR A 490 2.30 -15.67 -43.93
CA THR A 490 3.04 -14.65 -44.68
C THR A 490 2.85 -14.94 -46.17
N LEU A 491 2.30 -13.99 -46.92
CA LEU A 491 2.14 -14.10 -48.36
C LEU A 491 3.29 -13.38 -49.07
N GLU A 492 3.67 -13.83 -50.27
CA GLU A 492 4.67 -13.10 -51.06
C GLU A 492 4.14 -11.73 -51.51
N ASN A 493 2.84 -11.64 -51.78
CA ASN A 493 2.12 -10.41 -52.05
C ASN A 493 0.70 -10.53 -51.50
N VAL A 494 0.29 -9.58 -50.65
CA VAL A 494 -1.07 -9.58 -50.11
C VAL A 494 -2.02 -8.92 -51.09
N THR A 495 -2.94 -9.70 -51.64
CA THR A 495 -4.04 -9.24 -52.48
C THR A 495 -5.35 -9.14 -51.67
N VAL A 496 -6.27 -8.30 -52.14
CA VAL A 496 -7.63 -8.20 -51.56
C VAL A 496 -8.32 -9.57 -51.62
N GLU A 497 -8.15 -10.28 -52.74
CA GLU A 497 -8.66 -11.64 -52.96
C GLU A 497 -8.18 -12.62 -51.89
N ALA A 498 -6.92 -12.54 -51.46
CA ALA A 498 -6.40 -13.42 -50.40
C ALA A 498 -7.11 -13.20 -49.06
N VAL A 499 -7.30 -11.94 -48.67
CA VAL A 499 -7.98 -11.59 -47.41
C VAL A 499 -9.45 -11.99 -47.47
N GLU A 500 -10.14 -11.74 -48.58
CA GLU A 500 -11.54 -12.12 -48.77
C GLU A 500 -11.75 -13.63 -48.80
N THR A 501 -10.87 -14.36 -49.49
CA THR A 501 -10.90 -15.82 -49.55
C THR A 501 -10.79 -16.43 -48.15
N LEU A 502 -9.87 -15.94 -47.33
CA LEU A 502 -9.71 -16.40 -45.96
C LEU A 502 -10.90 -16.01 -45.07
N ARG A 503 -11.44 -14.80 -45.22
CA ARG A 503 -12.65 -14.38 -44.49
C ARG A 503 -13.89 -15.19 -44.87
N GLY A 504 -13.92 -15.76 -46.08
CA GLY A 504 -15.01 -16.63 -46.54
C GLY A 504 -15.01 -18.03 -45.91
N LEU A 505 -13.94 -18.43 -45.21
CA LEU A 505 -13.88 -19.74 -44.54
C LEU A 505 -14.69 -19.71 -43.24
N GLY A 506 -15.67 -20.60 -43.14
CA GLY A 506 -16.60 -20.64 -42.01
C GLY A 506 -15.96 -20.94 -40.66
N GLU A 507 -14.75 -21.54 -40.65
CA GLU A 507 -13.96 -21.74 -39.44
C GLU A 507 -13.09 -20.55 -39.04
N ILE A 508 -13.05 -19.46 -39.82
CA ILE A 508 -12.27 -18.27 -39.51
C ILE A 508 -13.18 -17.17 -38.98
N GLU A 509 -12.96 -16.77 -37.74
CA GLU A 509 -13.74 -15.74 -37.07
C GLU A 509 -13.24 -14.34 -37.43
N PHE A 510 -11.92 -14.17 -37.61
CA PHE A 510 -11.36 -12.88 -37.97
C PHE A 510 -9.98 -12.98 -38.61
N VAL A 511 -9.66 -12.04 -39.51
CA VAL A 511 -8.34 -11.92 -40.16
C VAL A 511 -7.80 -10.51 -39.96
N ILE A 512 -6.64 -10.41 -39.31
CA ILE A 512 -5.87 -9.17 -39.12
C ILE A 512 -4.76 -9.13 -40.18
N GLN A 513 -4.66 -8.01 -40.90
CA GLN A 513 -3.60 -7.80 -41.88
C GLN A 513 -2.53 -6.86 -41.31
N ARG A 514 -1.25 -7.30 -41.37
CA ARG A 514 -0.06 -6.53 -41.00
C ARG A 514 0.97 -6.58 -42.12
N GLY A 515 0.85 -5.67 -43.08
CA GLY A 515 1.67 -5.72 -44.30
C GLY A 515 1.43 -7.04 -45.03
N GLU A 516 2.48 -7.85 -45.16
CA GLU A 516 2.48 -9.17 -45.82
C GLU A 516 1.97 -10.32 -44.94
N ARG A 517 1.81 -10.07 -43.64
CA ARG A 517 1.43 -11.09 -42.65
C ARG A 517 -0.06 -11.00 -42.35
N LEU A 518 -0.73 -12.14 -42.39
CA LEU A 518 -2.13 -12.31 -42.04
C LEU A 518 -2.23 -13.13 -40.76
N ARG A 519 -2.73 -12.53 -39.69
CA ARG A 519 -3.06 -13.23 -38.44
C ARG A 519 -4.51 -13.66 -38.48
N ILE A 520 -4.74 -14.95 -38.41
CA ILE A 520 -6.03 -15.61 -38.47
C ILE A 520 -6.41 -16.01 -37.05
N LEU A 521 -7.51 -15.43 -36.56
CA LEU A 521 -8.08 -15.71 -35.25
C LEU A 521 -9.20 -16.74 -35.41
N SER A 522 -9.08 -17.86 -34.68
CA SER A 522 -10.09 -18.92 -34.70
C SER A 522 -10.06 -19.81 -33.49
N ASP A 523 -11.22 -20.29 -33.05
CA ASP A 523 -11.34 -21.31 -32.00
C ASP A 523 -11.06 -22.74 -32.52
N ALA A 524 -10.92 -22.92 -33.84
CA ALA A 524 -10.55 -24.21 -34.43
C ALA A 524 -9.09 -24.59 -34.10
N PRO A 525 -8.76 -25.89 -34.01
CA PRO A 525 -7.38 -26.33 -33.82
C PRO A 525 -6.47 -25.82 -34.95
N THR A 526 -5.40 -25.10 -34.59
CA THR A 526 -4.55 -24.40 -35.56
C THR A 526 -3.90 -25.34 -36.59
N THR A 527 -3.65 -26.60 -36.25
CA THR A 527 -3.12 -27.61 -37.18
C THR A 527 -4.11 -27.99 -38.27
N ALA A 528 -5.41 -28.08 -37.95
CA ALA A 528 -6.44 -28.34 -38.94
C ALA A 528 -6.73 -27.10 -39.78
N LEU A 529 -6.73 -25.93 -39.14
CA LEU A 529 -6.91 -24.65 -39.81
C LEU A 529 -5.79 -24.38 -40.83
N SER A 530 -4.53 -24.61 -40.43
CA SER A 530 -3.35 -24.45 -41.28
C SER A 530 -3.46 -25.22 -42.59
N LYS A 531 -3.83 -26.51 -42.54
CA LYS A 531 -4.03 -27.33 -43.75
C LYS A 531 -5.09 -26.75 -44.68
N LYS A 532 -6.26 -26.38 -44.15
CA LYS A 532 -7.35 -25.79 -44.93
C LYS A 532 -6.95 -24.46 -45.56
N VAL A 533 -6.27 -23.60 -44.80
CA VAL A 533 -5.78 -22.31 -45.27
C VAL A 533 -4.78 -22.49 -46.42
N THR A 534 -3.84 -23.43 -46.29
CA THR A 534 -2.91 -23.77 -47.37
C THR A 534 -3.64 -24.25 -48.62
N GLU A 535 -4.54 -25.23 -48.49
CA GLU A 535 -5.30 -25.80 -49.61
C GLU A 535 -6.10 -24.73 -50.37
N VAL A 536 -6.72 -23.80 -49.64
CA VAL A 536 -7.55 -22.74 -50.20
C VAL A 536 -6.70 -21.67 -50.91
N LEU A 537 -5.58 -21.24 -50.31
CA LEU A 537 -4.70 -20.25 -50.91
C LEU A 537 -4.00 -20.82 -52.16
N GLU A 538 -3.53 -22.06 -52.12
CA GLU A 538 -2.94 -22.74 -53.28
C GLU A 538 -3.96 -22.94 -54.43
N SER A 539 -5.20 -23.32 -54.10
CA SER A 539 -6.27 -23.49 -55.10
C SER A 539 -6.61 -22.19 -55.84
N ASN A 540 -6.48 -21.05 -55.16
CA ASN A 540 -6.66 -19.71 -55.74
C ASN A 540 -5.35 -19.12 -56.31
N LYS A 541 -4.27 -19.92 -56.39
CA LYS A 541 -2.94 -19.53 -56.91
C LYS A 541 -2.33 -18.33 -56.18
N ILE A 542 -2.58 -18.22 -54.88
CA ILE A 542 -2.03 -17.17 -54.03
C ILE A 542 -0.72 -17.69 -53.42
N PRO A 543 0.44 -17.06 -53.73
CA PRO A 543 1.73 -17.55 -53.28
C PRO A 543 1.95 -17.31 -51.77
N ILE A 544 2.28 -18.39 -51.05
CA ILE A 544 2.54 -18.39 -49.62
C ILE A 544 4.05 -18.43 -49.39
N HIS A 545 4.56 -17.52 -48.58
CA HIS A 545 5.96 -17.51 -48.17
C HIS A 545 6.19 -18.42 -46.95
N SER A 546 5.38 -18.29 -45.91
CA SER A 546 5.48 -19.11 -44.69
C SER A 546 4.16 -19.20 -43.93
N ILE A 547 4.01 -20.25 -43.12
CA ILE A 547 2.87 -20.44 -42.21
C ILE A 547 3.39 -20.83 -40.82
N GLU A 548 2.95 -20.11 -39.80
CA GLU A 548 3.24 -20.38 -38.40
C GLU A 548 1.97 -20.77 -37.66
N ASN A 549 1.89 -22.03 -37.23
CA ASN A 549 0.69 -22.61 -36.64
C ASN A 549 0.34 -22.08 -35.24
N LYS A 550 1.22 -21.29 -34.61
CA LYS A 550 1.00 -20.81 -33.26
C LYS A 550 1.82 -19.54 -33.00
N VAL A 551 1.18 -18.41 -33.22
CA VAL A 551 1.73 -17.09 -32.88
C VAL A 551 0.94 -16.51 -31.71
N GLN A 552 1.63 -15.88 -30.76
CA GLN A 552 0.96 -15.19 -29.66
C GLN A 552 0.33 -13.89 -30.16
N ILE A 553 -0.91 -13.67 -29.73
CA ILE A 553 -1.61 -12.42 -30.00
C ILE A 553 -1.03 -11.32 -29.12
N ASP A 554 -0.73 -10.18 -29.74
CA ASP A 554 -0.29 -8.98 -29.01
C ASP A 554 -1.47 -8.03 -28.72
N VAL A 555 -1.19 -6.95 -28.01
CA VAL A 555 -2.23 -5.98 -27.62
C VAL A 555 -2.79 -5.24 -28.83
N ILE A 556 -1.95 -4.94 -29.83
CA ILE A 556 -2.37 -4.22 -31.03
C ILE A 556 -3.39 -5.07 -31.80
N ASP A 557 -3.24 -6.39 -31.82
CA ASP A 557 -4.25 -7.30 -32.39
C ASP A 557 -5.57 -7.24 -31.64
N TYR A 558 -5.52 -7.25 -30.30
CA TYR A 558 -6.73 -7.13 -29.47
C TYR A 558 -7.50 -5.86 -29.82
N PHE A 559 -6.82 -4.71 -29.84
CA PHE A 559 -7.46 -3.44 -30.21
C PHE A 559 -7.93 -3.43 -31.66
N THR A 560 -7.18 -4.02 -32.59
CA THR A 560 -7.58 -4.09 -34.01
C THR A 560 -8.86 -4.90 -34.17
N TYR A 561 -8.95 -6.05 -33.51
CA TYR A 561 -10.15 -6.90 -33.50
C TYR A 561 -11.36 -6.14 -32.94
N VAL A 562 -11.21 -5.61 -31.72
CA VAL A 562 -12.29 -4.94 -31.00
C VAL A 562 -12.79 -3.68 -31.73
N SER A 563 -11.88 -2.83 -32.21
CA SER A 563 -12.23 -1.62 -32.96
C SER A 563 -12.89 -1.94 -34.31
N THR A 564 -12.52 -3.05 -34.96
CA THR A 564 -13.16 -3.46 -36.22
C THR A 564 -14.58 -3.96 -36.01
N LEU A 565 -14.81 -4.79 -34.99
CA LEU A 565 -16.16 -5.23 -34.62
C LEU A 565 -17.07 -4.04 -34.28
N GLN A 566 -16.53 -3.04 -33.59
CA GLN A 566 -17.25 -1.81 -33.26
C GLN A 566 -17.70 -1.07 -34.53
N ARG A 567 -16.80 -0.90 -35.52
CA ARG A 567 -17.17 -0.27 -36.80
C ARG A 567 -18.23 -1.08 -37.54
N ALA A 568 -18.12 -2.41 -37.57
CA ALA A 568 -19.12 -3.26 -38.18
C ALA A 568 -20.50 -3.15 -37.51
N SER A 569 -20.55 -2.97 -36.18
CA SER A 569 -21.80 -2.78 -35.43
C SER A 569 -22.45 -1.40 -35.62
N ASN A 570 -21.66 -0.37 -35.98
CA ASN A 570 -22.09 1.03 -36.08
C ASN A 570 -22.21 1.56 -37.52
N ALA A 571 -21.84 0.80 -38.54
CA ALA A 571 -21.77 1.31 -39.91
C ALA A 571 -23.10 1.27 -40.67
N GLU A 572 -23.68 2.45 -40.92
CA GLU A 572 -23.76 2.95 -42.30
C GLU A 572 -22.32 3.23 -42.78
N LEU A 573 -21.83 2.48 -43.76
CA LEU A 573 -20.46 2.54 -44.27
C LEU A 573 -20.24 3.79 -45.13
N PRO A 574 -19.05 4.43 -45.03
CA PRO A 574 -18.37 4.83 -46.25
C PRO A 574 -16.89 4.42 -46.19
N ILE A 575 -16.60 3.20 -46.61
CA ILE A 575 -15.31 2.87 -47.22
C ILE A 575 -15.60 1.99 -48.43
N THR A 576 -15.59 2.61 -49.60
CA THR A 576 -15.54 1.95 -50.91
C THR A 576 -14.23 1.17 -51.04
N PHE A 577 -14.31 -0.15 -51.25
CA PHE A 577 -13.60 -0.81 -52.36
C PHE A 577 -14.53 -1.89 -52.96
N SER A 578 -14.61 -1.84 -54.29
CA SER A 578 -15.53 -2.47 -55.26
C SER A 578 -16.59 -3.49 -54.80
N ASN A 579 -17.85 -3.09 -55.05
CA ASN A 579 -19.06 -3.91 -55.15
C ASN A 579 -18.85 -5.29 -55.81
N LYS A 580 -19.28 -6.36 -55.13
CA LYS A 580 -20.60 -6.99 -55.31
C LYS A 580 -20.86 -8.07 -54.24
N ASP A 581 -22.02 -7.95 -53.60
CA ASP A 581 -22.76 -8.96 -52.83
C ASP A 581 -22.01 -9.72 -51.71
N TYR A 582 -21.87 -9.07 -50.54
CA TYR A 582 -21.65 -9.76 -49.26
C TYR A 582 -22.86 -9.54 -48.33
N ASP A 583 -23.48 -10.64 -47.91
CA ASP A 583 -24.70 -10.65 -47.10
C ASP A 583 -24.38 -10.36 -45.62
N VAL A 584 -24.55 -9.10 -45.23
CA VAL A 584 -24.30 -8.52 -43.89
C VAL A 584 -25.19 -9.15 -42.79
N LYS A 585 -26.19 -9.96 -43.15
CA LYS A 585 -27.14 -10.56 -42.19
C LYS A 585 -26.53 -11.63 -41.27
N ASN A 586 -25.58 -12.44 -41.75
CA ASN A 586 -25.07 -13.58 -40.96
C ASN A 586 -24.14 -13.17 -39.78
N VAL A 587 -23.46 -12.02 -39.86
CA VAL A 587 -22.59 -11.52 -38.79
C VAL A 587 -23.39 -10.80 -37.70
N THR A 588 -24.47 -10.11 -38.10
CA THR A 588 -25.36 -9.42 -37.16
C THR A 588 -26.33 -10.36 -36.44
N GLU A 589 -26.74 -11.47 -37.05
CA GLU A 589 -27.54 -12.50 -36.36
C GLU A 589 -26.73 -13.25 -35.31
N ARG A 590 -25.46 -13.63 -35.58
CA ARG A 590 -24.59 -14.26 -34.57
C ARG A 590 -24.23 -13.34 -33.39
N ALA A 591 -24.03 -12.05 -33.64
CA ALA A 591 -23.80 -11.07 -32.57
C ALA A 591 -25.05 -10.87 -31.69
N LYS A 592 -26.24 -10.93 -32.29
CA LYS A 592 -27.52 -10.89 -31.56
C LYS A 592 -27.76 -12.19 -30.77
N ASP A 593 -27.41 -13.36 -31.31
CA ASP A 593 -27.54 -14.64 -30.60
C ASP A 593 -26.61 -14.73 -29.38
N ILE A 594 -25.39 -14.18 -29.47
CA ILE A 594 -24.45 -14.13 -28.34
C ILE A 594 -24.95 -13.17 -27.24
N ALA A 595 -25.58 -12.04 -27.61
CA ALA A 595 -26.21 -11.11 -26.66
C ALA A 595 -27.49 -11.69 -26.05
N PHE A 596 -28.30 -12.41 -26.84
CA PHE A 596 -29.55 -13.04 -26.41
C PHE A 596 -29.30 -14.22 -25.46
N HIS A 597 -28.31 -15.08 -25.75
CA HIS A 597 -27.92 -16.18 -24.86
C HIS A 597 -27.29 -15.71 -23.52
N LYS A 598 -26.60 -14.57 -23.49
CA LYS A 598 -26.14 -13.95 -22.22
C LYS A 598 -27.30 -13.44 -21.36
N SER A 599 -28.36 -12.92 -21.97
CA SER A 599 -29.54 -12.42 -21.25
C SER A 599 -30.38 -13.55 -20.63
N ASN A 600 -30.57 -14.67 -21.33
CA ASN A 600 -31.35 -15.81 -20.82
C ASN A 600 -30.61 -16.62 -19.75
N ARG A 601 -29.27 -16.76 -19.82
CA ARG A 601 -28.48 -17.39 -18.74
C ARG A 601 -28.57 -16.63 -17.41
N ASN A 602 -28.73 -15.30 -17.45
CA ASN A 602 -28.91 -14.49 -16.25
C ASN A 602 -30.35 -14.53 -15.70
N GLN A 603 -31.35 -14.85 -16.54
CA GLN A 603 -32.73 -15.05 -16.07
C GLN A 603 -32.97 -16.46 -15.52
N GLU A 604 -32.30 -17.50 -16.06
CA GLU A 604 -32.38 -18.86 -15.50
C GLU A 604 -31.62 -19.01 -14.17
N LYS A 605 -30.52 -18.28 -13.97
CA LYS A 605 -29.83 -18.24 -12.67
C LYS A 605 -30.65 -17.56 -11.57
N LYS A 606 -31.44 -16.53 -11.90
CA LYS A 606 -32.36 -15.86 -10.95
C LYS A 606 -33.65 -16.62 -10.65
N LYS A 607 -33.91 -17.75 -11.31
CA LYS A 607 -35.06 -18.63 -11.04
C LYS A 607 -34.69 -19.89 -10.25
N ASN A 608 -33.39 -20.18 -10.11
CA ASN A 608 -32.85 -21.32 -9.38
C ASN A 608 -32.06 -20.93 -8.12
N GLU A 609 -32.03 -19.64 -7.79
CA GLU A 609 -31.76 -19.08 -6.44
C GLU A 609 -33.06 -18.52 -5.90
#